data_AF-A0A355FN30-F1
#
_entry.id   AF-A0A355FN30-F1
#
_cell.length_a   1.000
_cell.length_b   1.000
_cell.length_c   1.000
_cell.angle_alpha   90.00
_cell.angle_beta   90.00
_cell.angle_gamma   90.00
#
_symmetry.space_group_name_H-M   'P 1'
#
loop_
_entity.id
_entity.type
_entity.pdbx_description
1 polymer ?
#
loop_
_entity_poly.entity_id
_entity_poly.type
_entity_poly.pdbx_seq_one_letter_code
_entity_poly.pdbx_strand_id
1 'polypeptide(L)'
;MKTPLLSSVRKGLCCAILVLTLILSCSFTTLGSVVERDDGLIISQLDARTTKNHYEYVTMVLKTGYGHEPQDKQGLNSLTNELVYLLLRTSCALEVNYYPFAEYTVFTFVVWPDDFTLFCAELD
;
A
#
# COMPACT_ATOMS: atom_id res chain seq x y z
N MET A 1 27.37 49.61 -30.26
CA MET A 1 26.02 49.01 -30.21
C MET A 1 26.12 47.52 -30.53
N LYS A 2 26.01 46.64 -29.53
CA LYS A 2 25.89 45.18 -29.72
C LYS A 2 24.67 44.70 -28.93
N THR A 3 23.62 44.44 -29.70
CA THR A 3 22.41 43.63 -29.47
C THR A 3 22.11 43.12 -28.05
N PRO A 4 21.09 43.69 -27.35
CA PRO A 4 20.56 43.17 -26.08
C PRO A 4 19.84 41.81 -26.22
N LEU A 5 19.60 41.33 -27.45
CA LEU A 5 18.91 40.07 -27.76
C LEU A 5 19.65 38.82 -27.25
N LEU A 6 20.98 38.80 -27.29
CA LEU A 6 21.78 37.62 -26.91
C LEU A 6 21.73 37.32 -25.39
N SER A 7 21.53 38.33 -24.54
CA SER A 7 21.44 38.10 -23.08
C SER A 7 20.06 37.57 -22.67
N SER A 8 19.00 37.99 -23.36
CA SER A 8 17.63 37.55 -23.14
C SER A 8 17.44 36.07 -23.52
N VAL A 9 18.00 35.65 -24.67
CA VAL A 9 17.97 34.25 -25.12
C VAL A 9 18.73 33.34 -24.16
N ARG A 10 19.88 33.77 -23.63
CA ARG A 10 20.64 33.02 -22.61
C ARG A 10 19.86 32.86 -21.30
N LYS A 11 19.14 33.90 -20.84
CA LYS A 11 18.28 33.82 -19.65
C LYS A 11 17.10 32.88 -19.87
N GLY A 12 16.44 32.96 -21.03
CA GLY A 12 15.34 32.06 -21.39
C GLY A 12 15.78 30.59 -21.45
N LEU A 13 16.95 30.33 -22.03
CA LEU A 13 17.52 28.98 -22.10
C LEU A 13 17.88 28.43 -20.71
N CYS A 14 18.48 29.24 -19.83
CA CYS A 14 18.77 28.83 -18.45
C CYS A 14 17.50 28.56 -17.64
N CYS A 15 16.45 29.39 -17.79
CA CYS A 15 15.17 29.15 -17.14
C CYS A 15 14.50 27.87 -17.67
N ALA A 16 14.54 27.62 -18.98
CA ALA A 16 14.00 26.40 -19.56
C ALA A 16 14.74 25.15 -19.07
N ILE A 17 16.07 25.20 -18.97
CA ILE A 17 16.88 24.10 -18.43
C ILE A 17 16.55 23.88 -16.95
N LEU A 18 16.46 24.95 -16.15
CA LEU A 18 16.10 24.85 -14.73
C LEU A 18 14.72 24.21 -14.53
N VAL A 19 13.72 24.67 -15.30
CA VAL A 19 12.36 24.11 -15.28
C VAL A 19 12.38 22.65 -15.72
N LEU A 20 13.12 22.30 -16.77
CA LEU A 20 13.27 20.92 -17.22
C LEU A 20 13.92 20.03 -16.16
N THR A 21 14.99 20.50 -15.49
CA THR A 21 15.62 19.76 -14.39
C THR A 21 14.70 19.63 -13.17
N LEU A 22 13.87 20.64 -12.89
CA LEU A 22 12.88 20.58 -11.82
C LEU A 22 11.80 19.55 -12.13
N ILE A 23 11.26 19.55 -13.36
CA ILE A 23 10.26 18.57 -13.83
C ILE A 23 10.84 17.15 -13.83
N LEU A 24 12.09 16.98 -14.28
CA LEU A 24 12.80 15.70 -14.23
C LEU A 24 13.08 15.24 -12.80
N SER A 25 13.40 16.15 -11.87
CA SER A 25 13.57 15.81 -10.45
C SER A 25 12.24 15.50 -9.75
N CYS A 26 11.13 16.05 -10.26
CA CYS A 26 9.77 15.73 -9.84
C CYS A 26 9.18 14.52 -10.59
N SER A 27 9.95 13.86 -11.46
CA SER A 27 9.55 12.57 -12.03
C SER A 27 9.62 11.54 -10.90
N PHE A 28 8.49 11.44 -10.21
CA PHE A 28 8.13 10.51 -9.16
C PHE A 28 9.00 9.26 -9.18
N THR A 29 9.87 9.12 -8.18
CA THR A 29 10.19 7.78 -7.69
C THR A 29 8.88 7.20 -7.17
N THR A 30 8.16 6.47 -8.01
CA THR A 30 7.02 5.65 -7.58
C THR A 30 7.56 4.65 -6.56
N LEU A 31 7.38 4.96 -5.28
CA LEU A 31 7.83 4.15 -4.14
C LEU A 31 6.99 2.88 -3.93
N GLY A 32 6.00 2.64 -4.79
CA GLY A 32 5.12 1.48 -4.74
C GLY A 32 4.17 1.42 -5.94
N SER A 33 3.46 0.30 -6.06
CA SER A 33 2.41 0.08 -7.05
C SER A 33 1.07 -0.15 -6.36
N VAL A 34 0.01 0.40 -6.92
CA VAL A 34 -1.37 0.10 -6.51
C VAL A 34 -2.09 -0.51 -7.71
N VAL A 35 -2.70 -1.68 -7.51
CA VAL A 35 -3.45 -2.42 -8.53
C VAL A 35 -4.85 -2.66 -7.98
N GLU A 36 -5.86 -2.31 -8.76
CA GLU A 36 -7.25 -2.66 -8.51
C GLU A 36 -7.61 -3.86 -9.39
N ARG A 37 -8.13 -4.93 -8.77
CA ARG A 37 -8.58 -6.15 -9.45
C ARG A 37 -10.05 -6.02 -9.86
N ASP A 38 -10.46 -6.85 -10.82
CA ASP A 38 -11.84 -6.86 -11.34
C ASP A 38 -12.89 -7.24 -10.28
N ASP A 39 -12.48 -7.90 -9.19
CA ASP A 39 -13.32 -8.25 -8.03
C ASP A 39 -13.45 -7.10 -7.00
N GLY A 40 -12.80 -5.96 -7.24
CA GLY A 40 -12.79 -4.80 -6.35
C GLY A 40 -11.72 -4.84 -5.25
N LEU A 41 -10.83 -5.84 -5.23
CA LEU A 41 -9.68 -5.87 -4.32
C LEU A 41 -8.63 -4.84 -4.75
N ILE A 42 -8.19 -4.02 -3.80
CA ILE A 42 -7.11 -3.05 -4.00
C ILE A 42 -5.83 -3.59 -3.34
N ILE A 43 -4.81 -3.81 -4.16
CA ILE A 43 -3.50 -4.30 -3.74
C ILE A 43 -2.51 -3.14 -3.79
N SER A 44 -1.89 -2.82 -2.66
CA SER A 44 -0.81 -1.83 -2.58
C SER A 44 0.48 -2.54 -2.20
N GLN A 45 1.52 -2.37 -3.02
CA GLN A 45 2.85 -2.91 -2.79
C GLN A 45 3.82 -1.74 -2.65
N LEU A 46 4.56 -1.69 -1.56
CA LEU A 46 5.65 -0.74 -1.39
C LEU A 46 6.93 -1.38 -1.95
N ASP A 47 7.58 -0.71 -2.90
CA ASP A 47 8.81 -1.20 -3.54
C ASP A 47 10.00 -0.89 -2.62
N ALA A 48 10.08 -1.61 -1.49
CA ALA A 48 11.09 -1.43 -0.45
C ALA A 48 12.44 -2.04 -0.87
N ARG A 49 13.05 -1.49 -1.92
CA ARG A 49 14.33 -1.98 -2.49
C ARG A 49 15.55 -1.82 -1.58
N THR A 50 15.39 -1.32 -0.35
CA THR A 50 16.50 -0.87 0.50
C THR A 50 16.74 -1.68 1.77
N THR A 51 15.90 -2.67 2.10
CA THR A 51 16.13 -3.55 3.25
C THR A 51 15.91 -5.00 2.86
N LYS A 52 16.96 -5.82 2.96
CA LYS A 52 16.82 -7.29 2.99
C LYS A 52 16.00 -7.65 4.23
N ASN A 53 14.69 -7.57 4.11
CA ASN A 53 13.80 -8.05 5.16
C ASN A 53 13.86 -9.57 5.16
N HIS A 54 13.90 -10.15 6.35
CA HIS A 54 13.92 -11.60 6.51
C HIS A 54 12.50 -12.19 6.37
N TYR A 55 11.50 -11.32 6.27
CA TYR A 55 10.08 -11.62 6.25
C TYR A 55 9.35 -10.69 5.28
N GLU A 56 8.27 -11.20 4.73
CA GLU A 56 7.25 -10.41 4.04
C GLU A 56 6.14 -10.04 5.01
N TYR A 57 5.72 -8.78 4.97
CA TYR A 57 4.65 -8.26 5.82
C TYR A 57 3.46 -7.91 4.95
N VAL A 58 2.34 -8.57 5.21
CA VAL A 58 1.08 -8.33 4.48
C VAL A 58 0.06 -7.74 5.43
N THR A 59 -0.69 -6.76 4.94
CA THR A 59 -1.79 -6.14 5.67
C THR A 59 -3.05 -6.22 4.82
N MET A 60 -4.06 -6.90 5.33
CA MET A 60 -5.40 -6.91 4.76
C MET A 60 -6.31 -5.97 5.55
N VAL A 61 -7.00 -5.07 4.87
CA VAL A 61 -7.93 -4.13 5.49
C VAL A 61 -9.34 -4.48 5.04
N LEU A 62 -10.18 -4.91 5.97
CA LEU A 62 -11.60 -5.14 5.74
C LEU A 62 -12.38 -3.90 6.18
N LYS A 63 -13.15 -3.28 5.30
CA LYS A 63 -14.00 -2.11 5.59
C LYS A 63 -15.28 -2.52 6.35
N THR A 64 -15.08 -3.25 7.44
CA THR A 64 -16.10 -3.76 8.36
C THR A 64 -15.63 -3.48 9.78
N GLY A 65 -15.86 -2.26 10.24
CA GLY A 65 -15.59 -1.86 11.62
C GLY A 65 -16.81 -2.00 12.53
N TYR A 66 -16.58 -1.96 13.84
CA TYR A 66 -17.64 -2.09 14.84
C TYR A 66 -18.62 -0.90 14.85
N GLY A 67 -18.26 0.24 14.23
CA GLY A 67 -19.13 1.41 14.07
C GLY A 67 -20.24 1.20 13.04
N HIS A 68 -20.12 0.19 12.17
CA HIS A 68 -21.16 -0.18 11.20
C HIS A 68 -22.12 -1.25 11.72
N GLU A 69 -21.97 -1.66 12.98
CA GLU A 69 -22.75 -2.75 13.54
C GLU A 69 -24.21 -2.32 13.81
N PRO A 70 -25.21 -3.13 13.39
CA PRO A 70 -26.59 -2.87 13.72
C PRO A 70 -26.81 -2.87 15.24
N GLN A 71 -27.67 -1.96 15.72
CA GLN A 71 -27.89 -1.75 17.15
C GLN A 71 -28.38 -3.01 17.89
N ASP A 72 -29.08 -3.90 17.20
CA ASP A 72 -29.60 -5.17 17.71
C ASP A 72 -28.61 -6.35 17.57
N LYS A 73 -27.41 -6.12 17.03
CA LYS A 73 -26.41 -7.16 16.75
C LYS A 73 -25.07 -6.91 17.44
N GLN A 74 -25.13 -6.41 18.67
CA GLN A 74 -23.95 -6.13 19.49
C GLN A 74 -22.99 -7.32 19.57
N GLY A 75 -21.73 -7.12 19.21
CA GLY A 75 -20.66 -8.11 19.19
C GLY A 75 -20.54 -8.91 17.90
N LEU A 76 -21.39 -8.68 16.89
CA LEU A 76 -21.33 -9.40 15.61
C LEU A 76 -19.98 -9.20 14.90
N ASN A 77 -19.46 -7.97 14.87
CA ASN A 77 -18.17 -7.66 14.27
C ASN A 77 -17.03 -8.41 14.99
N SER A 78 -17.06 -8.43 16.32
CA SER A 78 -16.08 -9.15 17.14
C SER A 78 -16.11 -10.66 16.84
N LEU A 79 -17.30 -11.27 16.84
CA LEU A 79 -17.46 -12.68 16.49
C LEU A 79 -17.00 -12.98 15.06
N THR A 80 -17.34 -12.11 14.11
CA THR A 80 -16.93 -12.26 12.71
C THR A 80 -15.42 -12.21 12.57
N ASN A 81 -14.77 -11.24 13.23
CA ASN A 81 -13.31 -11.10 13.20
C ASN A 81 -12.61 -12.30 13.85
N GLU A 82 -13.14 -12.84 14.95
CA GLU A 82 -12.62 -14.08 15.57
C GLU A 82 -12.73 -15.28 14.62
N LEU A 83 -13.87 -15.45 13.94
CA LEU A 83 -14.03 -16.52 12.97
C LEU A 83 -13.08 -16.38 11.79
N VAL A 84 -12.93 -15.17 11.25
CA VAL A 84 -11.97 -14.88 10.18
C VAL A 84 -10.54 -15.12 10.65
N TYR A 85 -10.18 -14.68 11.86
CA TYR A 85 -8.87 -14.97 12.46
C TYR A 85 -8.61 -16.47 12.57
N LEU A 86 -9.58 -17.25 13.02
CA LEU A 86 -9.46 -18.71 13.12
C LEU A 86 -9.29 -19.41 11.77
N LEU A 87 -9.87 -18.87 10.70
CA LEU A 87 -9.66 -19.35 9.34
C LEU A 87 -8.26 -18.98 8.82
N LEU A 88 -7.83 -17.75 9.06
CA LEU A 88 -6.58 -17.24 8.50
C LEU A 88 -5.33 -17.73 9.24
N ARG A 89 -5.43 -18.04 10.54
CA ARG A 89 -4.32 -18.60 11.33
C ARG A 89 -3.91 -20.02 10.92
N THR A 90 -4.66 -20.67 10.03
CA THR A 90 -4.29 -21.99 9.48
C THR A 90 -3.54 -21.89 8.14
N SER A 91 -3.31 -20.67 7.64
CA SER A 91 -2.46 -20.42 6.47
C SER A 91 -0.98 -20.73 6.76
N CYS A 92 -0.14 -20.63 5.73
CA CYS A 92 1.31 -20.73 5.87
C CYS A 92 1.98 -19.48 6.49
N ALA A 93 1.20 -18.50 6.97
CA ALA A 93 1.73 -17.36 7.72
C ALA A 93 2.34 -17.79 9.06
N LEU A 94 3.44 -17.16 9.45
CA LEU A 94 4.12 -17.38 10.73
C LEU A 94 3.37 -16.73 11.89
N GLU A 95 2.79 -15.58 11.63
CA GLU A 95 2.03 -14.81 12.59
C GLU A 95 0.83 -14.19 11.90
N VAL A 96 -0.32 -14.25 12.57
CA VAL A 96 -1.56 -13.61 12.18
C VAL A 96 -2.06 -12.83 13.39
N ASN A 97 -2.35 -11.56 13.20
CA ASN A 97 -3.02 -10.72 14.21
C ASN A 97 -4.15 -9.94 13.56
N TYR A 98 -5.09 -9.47 14.37
CA TYR A 98 -6.12 -8.55 13.91
C TYR A 98 -6.38 -7.42 14.91
N TYR A 99 -6.78 -6.26 14.39
CA TYR A 99 -7.03 -5.04 15.16
C TYR A 99 -8.34 -4.39 14.68
N PRO A 100 -9.40 -4.39 15.52
CA PRO A 100 -10.67 -3.80 15.15
C PRO A 100 -10.70 -2.28 15.39
N PHE A 101 -11.25 -1.54 14.42
CA PHE A 101 -11.51 -0.10 14.49
C PHE A 101 -12.98 0.19 14.17
N ALA A 102 -13.40 1.44 14.37
CA ALA A 102 -14.80 1.85 14.15
C ALA A 102 -15.24 1.65 12.69
N GLU A 103 -14.36 1.94 11.74
CA GLU A 103 -14.68 1.91 10.30
C GLU A 103 -14.15 0.67 9.56
N TYR A 104 -13.15 -0.01 10.12
CA TYR A 104 -12.49 -1.13 9.47
C TYR A 104 -11.84 -2.08 10.49
N THR A 105 -11.45 -3.26 10.03
CA THR A 105 -10.61 -4.19 10.77
C THR A 105 -9.34 -4.45 9.96
N VAL A 106 -8.20 -4.46 10.64
CA VAL A 106 -6.90 -4.75 10.03
C VAL A 106 -6.47 -6.15 10.41
N PHE A 107 -6.11 -6.97 9.44
CA PHE A 107 -5.41 -8.24 9.62
C PHE A 107 -3.97 -8.09 9.15
N THR A 108 -3.01 -8.52 9.96
CA THR A 108 -1.59 -8.44 9.65
C THR A 108 -0.98 -9.83 9.63
N PHE A 109 -0.10 -10.07 8.67
CA PHE A 109 0.56 -11.35 8.46
C PHE A 109 2.07 -11.17 8.37
N VAL A 110 2.80 -12.11 8.94
CA VAL A 110 4.24 -12.27 8.77
C VAL A 110 4.49 -13.57 8.04
N VAL A 111 5.21 -13.52 6.92
CA VAL A 111 5.40 -14.68 6.03
C VAL A 111 6.87 -14.83 5.66
N TRP A 112 7.34 -16.06 5.46
CA TRP A 112 8.64 -16.28 4.84
C TRP A 112 8.63 -15.81 3.38
N PRO A 113 9.71 -15.19 2.88
CA PRO A 113 9.79 -14.80 1.47
C PRO A 113 9.55 -15.96 0.50
N ASP A 114 10.04 -17.16 0.83
CA ASP A 114 9.88 -18.36 0.00
C ASP A 114 8.42 -18.87 -0.05
N ASP A 115 7.64 -18.62 1.00
CA ASP A 115 6.24 -19.05 1.11
C ASP A 115 5.26 -17.95 0.63
N PHE A 116 5.73 -16.75 0.31
CA PHE A 116 4.89 -15.60 0.00
C PHE A 116 3.89 -15.86 -1.14
N THR A 117 4.35 -16.53 -2.20
CA THR A 117 3.47 -16.85 -3.35
C THR A 117 2.38 -17.86 -2.96
N LEU A 118 2.72 -18.84 -2.12
CA LEU A 118 1.75 -19.80 -1.59
C LEU A 118 0.72 -19.09 -0.69
N PHE A 119 1.21 -18.25 0.21
CA PHE A 119 0.36 -17.46 1.11
C PHE A 119 -0.65 -16.60 0.34
N CYS A 120 -0.21 -15.89 -0.72
CA CYS A 120 -1.11 -15.10 -1.56
C CYS A 120 -2.20 -15.97 -2.21
N ALA A 121 -1.89 -17.22 -2.59
CA ALA A 121 -2.87 -18.15 -3.15
C ALA A 121 -3.84 -18.73 -2.11
N GLU A 122 -3.48 -18.77 -0.83
CA GLU A 122 -4.38 -19.16 0.26
C GLU A 122 -5.33 -18.02 0.68
N LEU A 123 -4.95 -16.77 0.42
CA LEU A 123 -5.77 -15.58 0.70
C LEU A 123 -6.82 -15.29 -0.37
N ASP A 124 -6.53 -15.62 -1.63
CA ASP A 124 -7.45 -15.45 -2.78
C ASP A 124 -8.61 -16.47 -2.75
#